data_AF-A0A1Z4QD60-F1
#
_entry.id   AF-A0A1Z4QD60-F1
#
_cell.length_a   1.000
_cell.length_b   1.000
_cell.length_c   1.000
_cell.angle_alpha   90.00
_cell.angle_beta   90.00
_cell.angle_gamma   90.00
#
_symmetry.space_group_name_H-M   'P 1'
#
loop_
_entity.id
_entity.type
_entity.pdbx_description
1 polymer ?
#
loop_
_entity_poly.entity_id
_entity_poly.type
_entity_poly.pdbx_seq_one_letter_code
_entity_poly.pdbx_strand_id
1 'polypeptide(L)'
;MYLLDTNHCSSIIFGNLTVITKVESIGISNVAISAITEGELLYMAENSTSVVDNLAIIEEFKDYSSSSNPFSPRNFLSNVAVVVQPDC
;
A
#
# COMPACT_ATOMS: atom_id res chain seq x y z
N MET A 1 -6.40 12.67 -12.17
CA MET A 1 -5.24 12.32 -11.34
C MET A 1 -5.62 12.55 -9.88
N TYR A 2 -5.57 11.52 -9.05
CA TYR A 2 -5.83 11.54 -7.62
C TYR A 2 -4.53 11.19 -6.90
N LEU A 3 -4.21 11.95 -5.85
CA LEU A 3 -3.04 11.69 -5.02
C LEU A 3 -3.52 10.98 -3.76
N LEU A 4 -3.01 9.77 -3.49
CA LEU A 4 -3.31 9.06 -2.25
C LEU A 4 -2.45 9.62 -1.12
N ASP A 5 -3.06 9.74 0.05
CA ASP A 5 -2.34 9.96 1.29
C ASP A 5 -1.93 8.61 1.92
N THR A 6 -1.18 8.71 3.01
CA THR A 6 -0.65 7.55 3.73
C THR A 6 -1.76 6.68 4.33
N ASN A 7 -2.90 7.26 4.71
CA ASN A 7 -4.03 6.49 5.25
C ASN A 7 -4.71 5.63 4.18
N HIS A 8 -4.87 6.16 2.96
CA HIS A 8 -5.41 5.41 1.83
C HIS A 8 -4.43 4.32 1.39
N CYS A 9 -3.13 4.60 1.35
CA CYS A 9 -2.09 3.61 1.07
C CYS A 9 -2.11 2.48 2.11
N SER A 10 -2.08 2.81 3.40
CA SER A 10 -2.19 1.83 4.49
C SER A 10 -3.49 1.03 4.38
N SER A 11 -4.62 1.67 4.07
CA SER A 11 -5.89 0.96 3.88
C SER A 11 -5.85 -0.06 2.74
N ILE A 12 -5.21 0.27 1.62
CA ILE A 12 -4.98 -0.67 0.52
C ILE A 12 -4.07 -1.80 0.97
N ILE A 13 -2.97 -1.45 1.67
CA ILE A 13 -2.00 -2.41 2.20
C ILE A 13 -2.64 -3.39 3.20
N PHE A 14 -3.63 -2.94 3.97
CA PHE A 14 -4.39 -3.77 4.91
C PHE A 14 -5.58 -4.51 4.28
N GLY A 15 -5.76 -4.43 2.96
CA GLY A 15 -6.81 -5.16 2.26
C GLY A 15 -8.20 -4.56 2.40
N ASN A 16 -8.33 -3.26 2.66
CA ASN A 16 -9.63 -2.59 2.73
C ASN A 16 -10.31 -2.58 1.35
N LEU A 17 -11.24 -3.52 1.15
CA LEU A 17 -11.93 -3.72 -0.13
C LEU A 17 -12.70 -2.49 -0.60
N THR A 18 -13.21 -1.65 0.30
CA THR A 18 -13.92 -0.42 -0.08
C THR A 18 -12.98 0.56 -0.78
N VAL A 19 -11.78 0.75 -0.23
CA VAL A 19 -10.76 1.65 -0.79
C VAL A 19 -10.19 1.06 -2.07
N ILE A 20 -9.88 -0.25 -2.08
CA ILE A 20 -9.36 -0.96 -3.26
C ILE A 20 -10.35 -0.86 -4.43
N THR A 21 -11.62 -1.21 -4.21
CA THR A 21 -12.65 -1.15 -5.26
C THR A 21 -12.82 0.28 -5.78
N LYS A 22 -12.70 1.28 -4.89
CA LYS A 22 -12.78 2.68 -5.31
C LYS A 22 -11.62 3.07 -6.21
N VAL A 23 -10.39 2.70 -5.85
CA VAL A 23 -9.18 2.95 -6.67
C VAL A 23 -9.27 2.24 -8.01
N GLU A 24 -9.69 0.98 -8.04
CA GLU A 24 -9.92 0.23 -9.28
C GLU A 24 -10.97 0.91 -10.18
N SER A 25 -12.08 1.39 -9.61
CA SER A 25 -13.13 2.09 -10.37
C SER A 25 -12.69 3.42 -10.97
N ILE A 26 -11.71 4.09 -10.36
CA ILE A 26 -11.11 5.34 -10.84
C ILE A 26 -10.08 5.06 -11.94
N GLY A 27 -9.51 3.85 -11.94
CA GLY A 27 -8.40 3.43 -12.78
C GLY A 27 -7.05 3.75 -12.14
N ILE A 28 -6.17 2.74 -12.08
CA ILE A 28 -4.85 2.85 -11.42
C ILE A 28 -3.99 3.93 -12.06
N SER A 29 -4.06 4.09 -13.39
CA SER A 29 -3.35 5.15 -14.13
C SER A 29 -3.78 6.58 -13.76
N ASN A 30 -4.91 6.73 -13.07
CA ASN A 30 -5.41 8.02 -12.59
C ASN A 30 -5.03 8.29 -11.14
N VAL A 31 -4.25 7.41 -10.50
CA VAL A 31 -3.88 7.49 -9.10
C VAL A 31 -2.36 7.53 -8.98
N ALA A 32 -1.85 8.35 -8.06
CA ALA A 32 -0.44 8.48 -7.75
C ALA A 32 -0.23 8.56 -6.23
N ILE A 33 1.00 8.32 -5.80
CA ILE A 33 1.48 8.61 -4.44
C ILE A 33 2.55 9.70 -4.52
N SER A 34 2.70 10.48 -3.45
CA SER A 34 3.80 11.45 -3.36
C SER A 34 5.06 10.78 -2.82
N ALA A 35 6.24 11.32 -3.13
CA ALA A 35 7.49 10.86 -2.51
C ALA A 35 7.48 11.05 -0.97
N ILE A 36 6.68 11.98 -0.44
CA ILE A 36 6.50 12.17 1.00
C ILE A 36 5.72 10.99 1.59
N THR A 37 4.61 10.60 0.95
CA THR A 37 3.80 9.43 1.32
C THR A 37 4.62 8.14 1.25
N GLU A 38 5.45 7.98 0.23
CA GLU A 38 6.38 6.85 0.14
C GLU A 38 7.37 6.85 1.32
N GLY A 39 7.95 8.00 1.66
CA GLY A 39 8.85 8.13 2.81
C GLY A 39 8.18 7.81 4.14
N GLU A 40 6.91 8.18 4.32
CA GLU A 40 6.13 7.84 5.51
C GLU A 40 5.87 6.33 5.62
N LEU A 41 5.52 5.67 4.51
CA LEU A 41 5.33 4.21 4.46
C LEU A 41 6.62 3.45 4.79
N LEU A 42 7.75 3.87 4.21
CA LEU A 42 9.06 3.28 4.51
C LEU A 42 9.46 3.48 5.97
N TYR A 43 9.27 4.70 6.49
CA TYR A 43 9.53 4.99 7.90
C TYR A 43 8.69 4.12 8.84
N MET A 44 7.41 3.91 8.54
CA MET A 44 6.55 3.02 9.34
C MET A 44 6.99 1.56 9.26
N ALA A 45 7.45 1.09 8.10
CA ALA A 45 7.97 -0.27 7.95
C ALA A 45 9.27 -0.48 8.76
N GLU A 46 10.21 0.47 8.70
CA GLU A 46 11.46 0.44 9.47
C GLU A 46 11.24 0.48 10.99
N ASN A 47 10.21 1.19 11.47
CA ASN A 47 9.88 1.28 12.89
C ASN A 47 8.91 0.19 13.39
N SER A 48 8.60 -0.79 12.54
CA SER A 48 7.68 -1.88 12.88
C SER A 48 8.40 -3.04 13.58
N THR A 49 7.64 -3.93 14.22
CA THR A 49 8.19 -5.17 14.79
C THR A 49 8.61 -6.20 13.74
N SER A 50 8.12 -6.06 12.51
CA SER A 50 8.32 -7.01 11.41
C SER A 50 8.87 -6.30 10.18
N VAL A 51 10.04 -5.67 10.35
CA VAL A 51 10.66 -4.76 9.37
C VAL A 51 10.82 -5.41 8.00
N VAL A 52 11.35 -6.64 7.94
CA VAL A 52 11.65 -7.32 6.67
C VAL A 52 10.37 -7.57 5.85
N ASP A 53 9.33 -8.09 6.48
CA ASP A 53 8.05 -8.39 5.81
C ASP A 53 7.37 -7.10 5.37
N ASN A 54 7.41 -6.06 6.21
CA ASN A 54 6.75 -4.80 5.94
C ASN A 54 7.45 -4.04 4.80
N LEU A 55 8.78 -4.04 4.75
CA LEU A 55 9.53 -3.47 3.63
C LEU A 55 9.23 -4.21 2.31
N ALA A 56 9.14 -5.54 2.34
CA ALA A 56 8.78 -6.32 1.15
C ALA A 56 7.38 -5.94 0.62
N ILE A 57 6.41 -5.75 1.52
CA ILE A 57 5.05 -5.28 1.17
C ILE A 57 5.09 -3.87 0.55
N ILE A 58 5.89 -2.94 1.10
CA ILE A 58 6.01 -1.59 0.54
C ILE A 58 6.65 -1.61 -0.85
N GLU A 59 7.67 -2.42 -1.08
CA GLU A 59 8.29 -2.55 -2.40
C GLU A 59 7.31 -3.16 -3.43
N GLU A 60 6.54 -4.19 -3.05
CA GLU A 60 5.49 -4.74 -3.92
C GLU A 60 4.42 -3.68 -4.25
N PHE A 61 4.04 -2.85 -3.27
CA PHE A 61 3.09 -1.76 -3.47
C PHE A 61 3.62 -0.67 -4.42
N LYS A 62 4.92 -0.36 -4.37
CA LYS A 62 5.56 0.60 -5.29
C LYS A 62 5.55 0.10 -6.73
N ASP A 63 5.86 -1.17 -6.93
CA ASP A 63 5.82 -1.82 -8.25
C ASP A 63 4.41 -1.82 -8.85
N TYR A 64 3.39 -1.98 -8.00
CA TYR A 64 1.99 -1.86 -8.41
C TYR A 64 1.64 -0.44 -8.91
N SER A 65 2.10 0.60 -8.22
CA SER A 65 1.83 1.99 -8.62
C SER A 65 2.60 2.44 -9.86
N SER A 66 3.72 1.78 -10.18
CA SER A 66 4.64 2.16 -11.26
C SER A 66 4.48 1.32 -12.53
N SER A 67 3.93 0.10 -12.43
CA SER A 67 3.74 -0.79 -13.58
C SER A 67 2.28 -0.75 -14.07
N SER A 68 2.08 -0.70 -15.38
CA SER A 68 0.77 -0.83 -16.02
C SER A 68 0.18 -2.26 -15.93
N ASN A 69 0.63 -3.06 -14.96
CA ASN A 69 0.23 -4.44 -14.77
C ASN A 69 -0.93 -4.50 -13.76
N PRO A 70 -2.04 -5.19 -14.07
CA PRO A 70 -3.18 -5.24 -13.16
C PRO A 70 -2.76 -5.85 -11.82
N PHE A 71 -3.15 -5.18 -10.74
CA PHE A 71 -3.08 -5.70 -9.38
C PHE A 71 -3.60 -7.14 -9.37
N SER A 72 -2.87 -8.07 -8.75
CA SER A 72 -3.43 -9.37 -8.40
C SER A 72 -3.64 -9.40 -6.88
N PRO A 73 -4.85 -9.06 -6.39
CA PRO A 73 -5.16 -9.10 -4.96
C PRO A 73 -4.99 -10.50 -4.34
N ARG A 74 -4.87 -11.56 -5.17
CA ARG A 74 -4.81 -12.96 -4.71
C ARG A 74 -3.52 -13.35 -3.99
N ASN A 75 -2.40 -12.69 -4.27
CA ASN A 75 -1.13 -12.97 -3.57
C ASN A 75 -0.94 -12.04 -2.36
N PHE A 76 -1.69 -10.94 -2.32
CA PHE A 76 -1.66 -9.95 -1.25
C PHE A 76 -2.46 -10.42 -0.02
N LEU A 77 -3.64 -11.00 -0.23
CA LEU A 77 -4.52 -11.45 0.86
C LEU A 77 -4.04 -12.71 1.61
N SER A 78 -3.05 -13.45 1.11
CA SER A 78 -2.49 -14.62 1.81
C SER A 78 -1.41 -14.26 2.84
N ASN A 79 -0.80 -13.06 2.74
CA ASN A 79 0.36 -12.66 3.55
C ASN A 79 0.13 -11.41 4.41
N VAL A 80 -0.98 -10.69 4.24
CA VAL A 80 -1.33 -9.54 5.11
C VAL A 80 -1.98 -10.03 6.40
N ALA A 81 -1.18 -10.75 7.19
CA ALA A 81 -1.29 -10.76 8.63
C ALA A 81 0.09 -10.34 9.11
N VAL A 82 0.18 -9.20 9.80
CA VAL A 82 1.40 -8.49 10.24
C VAL A 82 1.77 -7.31 9.33
N VAL A 83 1.12 -6.16 9.56
CA VAL A 83 1.77 -4.84 9.54
C VAL A 83 1.10 -4.01 10.64
N VAL A 84 1.89 -3.21 11.32
CA VAL A 84 1.73 -2.69 12.67
C VAL A 84 0.68 -1.57 12.76
N GLN A 85 -0.31 -1.70 13.65
CA GLN A 85 -0.94 -0.54 14.27
C GLN A 85 0.14 0.13 15.14
N PRO A 86 0.42 1.44 14.98
CA PRO A 86 1.20 2.13 16.00
C PRO A 86 0.41 2.05 17.31
N ASP A 87 1.05 1.54 18.37
CA ASP A 87 0.54 1.66 19.73
C ASP A 87 0.40 3.16 20.05
N CYS A 88 -0.81 3.71 19.86
CA CYS A 88 -1.35 4.91 20.49
C CYS A 88 -2.88 4.86 20.46
#